data_AF-A0A3D5ZS85-F1
#
_entry.id   AF-A0A3D5ZS85-F1
#
_cell.length_a   1.000
_cell.length_b   1.000
_cell.length_c   1.000
_cell.angle_alpha   90.00
_cell.angle_beta   90.00
_cell.angle_gamma   90.00
#
_symmetry.space_group_name_H-M   'P 1'
#
loop_
_entity.id
_entity.type
_entity.pdbx_description
1 polymer ?
#
loop_
_entity_poly.entity_id
_entity_poly.type
_entity_poly.pdbx_seq_one_letter_code
_entity_poly.pdbx_strand_id
1 'polypeptide(L)'
;MKKKLTITIASILSVIVIIGVGFAAWVITNPKVEDTADGSISVETVTDKSYTLTAEIAENDNTIVFGKPANATTEGKWFTFDSSTKEEKLEATLTLTVKYNGTIADVGEITLTMATLNGGSDTNFASLVGAGYIVNPSVYKGNTNLGKLKVNDSESKITLNGSDFLDNTETKEATLTLTIKFGWGDHFKVEQTNVNPFDFYNAKTYTEGHNDAVTVLTELAKLNGVSYKVTVTGTTTAA
;
A
#
# COMPACT_ATOMS: atom_id res chain seq x y z
N MET A 1 22.11 -75.75 -29.36
CA MET A 1 23.41 -75.79 -28.64
C MET A 1 24.30 -74.70 -29.21
N LYS A 2 24.50 -73.60 -28.49
CA LYS A 2 25.68 -73.28 -27.65
C LYS A 2 26.89 -72.73 -28.45
N LYS A 3 27.09 -71.41 -28.25
CA LYS A 3 28.37 -70.67 -28.11
C LYS A 3 29.13 -70.40 -29.43
N LYS A 4 29.86 -69.28 -29.65
CA LYS A 4 30.62 -68.41 -28.73
C LYS A 4 30.68 -66.96 -29.24
N LEU A 5 30.53 -66.03 -28.30
CA LEU A 5 31.07 -64.66 -28.29
C LEU A 5 32.62 -64.71 -28.21
N THR A 6 33.33 -63.70 -28.76
CA THR A 6 34.63 -63.09 -28.33
C THR A 6 35.17 -62.25 -29.52
N ILE A 7 34.94 -60.93 -29.57
CA ILE A 7 35.78 -59.81 -29.08
C ILE A 7 37.09 -59.60 -29.87
N THR A 8 37.24 -58.42 -30.49
CA THR A 8 38.46 -57.62 -30.34
C THR A 8 38.09 -56.15 -30.28
N ILE A 9 38.51 -55.55 -29.16
CA ILE A 9 38.34 -54.17 -28.73
C ILE A 9 39.54 -53.36 -29.22
N ALA A 10 39.30 -52.14 -29.69
CA ALA A 10 40.24 -51.03 -29.53
C ALA A 10 39.44 -49.80 -29.06
N SER A 11 39.17 -49.78 -27.75
CA SER A 11 38.76 -48.62 -26.97
C SER A 11 39.86 -47.54 -27.03
N ILE A 12 39.51 -46.24 -27.00
CA ILE A 12 39.69 -45.27 -25.88
C ILE A 12 39.63 -43.88 -26.58
N LEU A 13 38.97 -42.78 -26.14
CA LEU A 13 38.21 -42.43 -24.95
C LEU A 13 37.38 -41.16 -25.29
N SER A 14 36.08 -41.16 -25.01
CA SER A 14 35.36 -40.06 -24.33
C SER A 14 33.89 -40.46 -24.23
N VAL A 15 33.51 -40.98 -23.06
CA VAL A 15 32.12 -41.08 -22.63
C VAL A 15 31.95 -40.07 -21.52
N ILE A 16 31.03 -39.11 -21.70
CA ILE A 16 30.18 -38.64 -20.59
C ILE A 16 28.73 -38.58 -21.09
N VAL A 17 28.03 -39.69 -20.80
CA VAL A 17 26.67 -39.78 -20.25
C VAL A 17 25.56 -38.94 -20.89
N ILE A 18 24.63 -39.63 -21.55
CA ILE A 18 23.22 -39.22 -21.64
C ILE A 18 22.61 -39.33 -20.24
N ILE A 19 22.35 -38.18 -19.63
CA ILE A 19 21.29 -37.97 -18.63
C ILE A 19 20.24 -37.20 -19.44
N GLY A 20 19.03 -37.70 -19.69
CA GLY A 20 18.10 -38.16 -18.66
C GLY A 20 17.44 -36.93 -18.06
N VAL A 21 16.11 -36.89 -18.20
CA VAL A 21 15.12 -35.89 -17.76
C VAL A 21 14.98 -34.62 -18.62
N GLY A 22 13.83 -34.54 -19.30
CA GLY A 22 13.32 -33.30 -19.84
C GLY A 22 13.02 -32.36 -18.68
N PHE A 23 13.76 -31.27 -18.60
CA PHE A 23 13.33 -30.12 -17.84
C PHE A 23 12.53 -29.25 -18.80
N ALA A 24 11.22 -29.47 -18.84
CA ALA A 24 10.34 -28.33 -19.03
C ALA A 24 10.61 -27.43 -17.81
N ALA A 25 11.56 -26.50 -17.95
CA ALA A 25 11.71 -25.44 -16.98
C ALA A 25 10.49 -24.54 -17.16
N TRP A 26 9.44 -24.81 -16.39
CA TRP A 26 8.51 -23.75 -16.04
C TRP A 26 9.31 -22.74 -15.24
N VAL A 27 9.66 -21.64 -15.89
CA VAL A 27 10.09 -20.46 -15.17
C VAL A 27 8.81 -19.89 -14.56
N ILE A 28 8.56 -20.19 -13.29
CA ILE A 28 7.58 -19.44 -12.49
C ILE A 28 8.21 -18.06 -12.26
N THR A 29 7.95 -17.12 -13.15
CA THR A 29 8.29 -15.72 -12.90
C THR A 29 7.20 -15.09 -12.03
N ASN A 30 7.60 -14.38 -10.97
CA ASN A 30 6.70 -13.47 -10.24
C ASN A 30 5.95 -12.59 -11.26
N PRO A 31 4.62 -12.42 -11.15
CA PRO A 31 3.85 -11.76 -12.19
C PRO A 31 4.25 -10.28 -12.31
N LYS A 32 4.70 -9.88 -13.49
CA LYS A 32 4.52 -8.51 -13.99
C LYS A 32 3.47 -8.58 -15.10
N VAL A 33 2.31 -7.98 -14.88
CA VAL A 33 1.19 -8.00 -15.84
C VAL A 33 1.33 -6.78 -16.75
N GLU A 34 2.09 -6.90 -17.82
CA GLU A 34 2.09 -5.91 -18.92
C GLU A 34 2.19 -6.65 -20.27
N ASP A 35 1.33 -6.27 -21.21
CA ASP A 35 1.19 -6.91 -22.53
C ASP A 35 1.49 -5.89 -23.65
N THR A 36 2.32 -6.28 -24.62
CA THR A 36 2.03 -6.32 -26.07
C THR A 36 3.28 -6.73 -26.85
N ALA A 37 3.07 -7.59 -27.84
CA ALA A 37 4.09 -8.33 -28.58
C ALA A 37 4.30 -7.80 -30.01
N ASP A 38 5.47 -8.10 -30.58
CA ASP A 38 5.54 -8.64 -31.94
C ASP A 38 6.78 -9.55 -32.10
N GLY A 39 6.51 -10.80 -32.49
CA GLY A 39 7.47 -11.77 -33.05
C GLY A 39 8.46 -12.46 -32.11
N SER A 40 8.07 -13.51 -31.40
CA SER A 40 9.00 -14.52 -30.87
C SER A 40 8.31 -15.84 -30.48
N ILE A 41 9.11 -16.91 -30.38
CA ILE A 41 8.76 -18.20 -29.79
C ILE A 41 8.03 -17.98 -28.45
N SER A 42 6.82 -18.52 -28.31
CA SER A 42 6.07 -18.51 -27.06
C SER A 42 6.31 -19.81 -26.30
N VAL A 43 7.00 -19.72 -25.16
CA VAL A 43 6.77 -20.64 -24.04
C VAL A 43 5.51 -20.11 -23.34
N GLU A 44 4.51 -20.96 -23.12
CA GLU A 44 3.40 -20.62 -22.23
C GLU A 44 3.97 -20.36 -20.84
N THR A 45 4.01 -19.09 -20.43
CA THR A 45 4.19 -18.76 -19.02
C THR A 45 2.92 -19.18 -18.31
N VAL A 46 3.03 -20.09 -17.35
CA VAL A 46 1.93 -20.25 -16.39
C VAL A 46 2.01 -19.11 -15.42
N THR A 47 1.08 -18.17 -15.57
CA THR A 47 0.78 -17.20 -14.53
C THR A 47 0.42 -18.00 -13.28
N ASP A 48 1.22 -17.87 -12.25
CA ASP A 48 0.97 -18.48 -10.96
C ASP A 48 -0.38 -17.97 -10.42
N LYS A 49 -1.38 -18.87 -10.39
CA LYS A 49 -2.73 -18.62 -9.85
C LYS A 49 -2.87 -19.14 -8.42
N SER A 50 -1.77 -19.34 -7.69
CA SER A 50 -1.80 -19.90 -6.33
C SER A 50 -2.67 -19.10 -5.37
N TYR A 51 -2.86 -17.80 -5.61
CA TYR A 51 -3.85 -16.99 -4.90
C TYR A 51 -4.37 -15.80 -5.72
N THR A 52 -5.47 -15.22 -5.27
CA THR A 52 -6.00 -13.92 -5.73
C THR A 52 -6.03 -12.94 -4.56
N LEU A 53 -5.67 -11.67 -4.81
CA LEU A 53 -5.70 -10.60 -3.81
C LEU A 53 -6.71 -9.52 -4.21
N THR A 54 -7.61 -9.17 -3.31
CA THR A 54 -8.54 -8.06 -3.44
C THR A 54 -8.32 -7.07 -2.30
N ALA A 55 -8.32 -5.79 -2.63
CA ALA A 55 -8.19 -4.70 -1.67
C ALA A 55 -9.41 -3.79 -1.79
N GLU A 56 -10.04 -3.48 -0.67
CA GLU A 56 -11.23 -2.63 -0.60
C GLU A 56 -11.05 -1.57 0.49
N ILE A 57 -11.28 -0.30 0.14
CA ILE A 57 -11.45 0.77 1.12
C ILE A 57 -12.96 0.87 1.38
N ALA A 58 -13.38 0.75 2.64
CA ALA A 58 -14.80 0.72 2.98
C ALA A 58 -15.55 1.95 2.40
N GLU A 59 -16.73 1.75 1.81
CA GLU A 59 -17.47 2.78 1.07
C GLU A 59 -17.72 4.06 1.90
N ASN A 60 -18.00 3.90 3.20
CA ASN A 60 -18.23 5.03 4.11
C ASN A 60 -16.92 5.72 4.58
N ASP A 61 -15.75 5.11 4.33
CA ASP A 61 -14.41 5.54 4.77
C ASP A 61 -13.48 5.94 3.62
N ASN A 62 -14.01 6.08 2.40
CA ASN A 62 -13.22 6.40 1.22
C ASN A 62 -12.81 7.88 1.11
N THR A 63 -13.33 8.74 1.97
CA THR A 63 -13.11 10.19 1.92
C THR A 63 -12.40 10.64 3.19
N ILE A 64 -11.21 11.24 3.01
CA ILE A 64 -10.46 11.91 4.06
C ILE A 64 -10.83 13.39 4.05
N VAL A 65 -11.14 13.93 5.23
CA VAL A 65 -11.56 15.31 5.41
C VAL A 65 -10.69 15.98 6.46
N PHE A 66 -9.87 16.92 6.02
CA PHE A 66 -9.18 17.88 6.89
C PHE A 66 -10.16 19.02 7.24
N GLY A 67 -11.07 18.73 8.16
CA GLY A 67 -12.26 19.54 8.45
C GLY A 67 -12.26 20.14 9.85
N LYS A 68 -13.44 20.53 10.35
CA LYS A 68 -13.63 21.03 11.72
C LYS A 68 -13.58 19.88 12.74
N PRO A 69 -13.19 20.11 14.01
CA PRO A 69 -13.32 19.08 15.04
C PRO A 69 -14.78 18.63 15.21
N ALA A 70 -14.95 17.37 15.61
CA ALA A 70 -16.27 16.85 16.00
C ALA A 70 -16.83 17.69 17.15
N ASN A 71 -18.10 18.09 17.06
CA ASN A 71 -18.79 18.90 18.08
C ASN A 71 -18.21 20.30 18.33
N ALA A 72 -17.36 20.86 17.45
CA ALA A 72 -16.85 22.21 17.60
C ALA A 72 -17.97 23.27 17.58
N THR A 73 -17.83 24.32 18.42
CA THR A 73 -18.75 25.47 18.48
C THR A 73 -18.02 26.77 18.14
N THR A 74 -18.71 27.69 17.47
CA THR A 74 -18.15 28.97 17.03
C THR A 74 -18.45 30.13 17.99
N GLU A 75 -19.25 29.90 19.04
CA GLU A 75 -19.62 30.95 20.00
C GLU A 75 -18.38 31.50 20.73
N GLY A 76 -18.19 32.83 20.65
CA GLY A 76 -17.04 33.51 21.25
C GLY A 76 -15.69 33.23 20.58
N LYS A 77 -15.69 32.59 19.40
CA LYS A 77 -14.49 32.26 18.63
C LYS A 77 -14.27 33.26 17.50
N TRP A 78 -13.01 33.64 17.27
CA TRP A 78 -12.67 34.53 16.15
C TRP A 78 -12.38 33.73 14.87
N PHE A 79 -11.77 32.54 15.02
CA PHE A 79 -11.54 31.62 13.93
C PHE A 79 -12.74 30.68 13.87
N THR A 80 -13.55 30.81 12.82
CA THR A 80 -14.87 30.19 12.70
C THR A 80 -15.01 29.40 11.40
N PHE A 81 -16.07 28.61 11.32
CA PHE A 81 -16.48 27.84 10.15
C PHE A 81 -17.98 27.98 9.96
N ASP A 82 -18.47 27.66 8.76
CA ASP A 82 -19.90 27.69 8.44
C ASP A 82 -20.57 26.32 8.60
N SER A 83 -21.90 26.29 8.45
CA SER A 83 -22.68 25.05 8.53
C SER A 83 -22.42 24.06 7.40
N SER A 84 -21.74 24.47 6.34
CA SER A 84 -21.35 23.61 5.22
C SER A 84 -19.99 22.93 5.44
N THR A 85 -19.23 23.39 6.43
CA THR A 85 -17.91 22.86 6.77
C THR A 85 -18.03 21.45 7.34
N LYS A 86 -17.44 20.48 6.63
CA LYS A 86 -17.46 19.07 7.01
C LYS A 86 -16.62 18.81 8.25
N GLU A 87 -17.03 17.81 9.01
CA GLU A 87 -16.26 17.32 10.15
C GLU A 87 -14.99 16.62 9.69
N GLU A 88 -13.96 16.77 10.53
CA GLU A 88 -12.69 16.09 10.38
C GLU A 88 -12.89 14.58 10.35
N LYS A 89 -12.31 13.96 9.34
CA LYS A 89 -12.23 12.51 9.18
C LYS A 89 -10.84 12.17 8.64
N LEU A 90 -9.97 11.68 9.53
CA LEU A 90 -8.57 11.42 9.20
C LEU A 90 -8.22 9.94 9.18
N GLU A 91 -9.22 9.06 9.24
CA GLU A 91 -9.01 7.61 9.21
C GLU A 91 -9.74 6.98 8.03
N ALA A 92 -9.08 6.03 7.38
CA ALA A 92 -9.65 5.15 6.37
C ALA A 92 -9.38 3.68 6.72
N THR A 93 -10.37 2.83 6.46
CA THR A 93 -10.28 1.38 6.69
C THR A 93 -9.98 0.68 5.37
N LEU A 94 -8.88 -0.07 5.32
CA LEU A 94 -8.49 -0.91 4.18
C LEU A 94 -8.62 -2.38 4.56
N THR A 95 -9.48 -3.10 3.85
CA THR A 95 -9.62 -4.56 3.99
C THR A 95 -8.93 -5.24 2.83
N LEU A 96 -8.01 -6.15 3.16
CA LEU A 96 -7.33 -7.03 2.22
C LEU A 96 -7.92 -8.43 2.37
N THR A 97 -8.27 -9.05 1.25
CA THR A 97 -8.74 -10.43 1.20
C THR A 97 -7.88 -11.21 0.22
N VAL A 98 -7.30 -12.30 0.70
CA VAL A 98 -6.53 -13.25 -0.09
C VAL A 98 -7.30 -14.55 -0.20
N LYS A 99 -7.53 -15.05 -1.41
CA LYS A 99 -8.02 -16.42 -1.63
C LYS A 99 -6.89 -17.26 -2.15
N TYR A 100 -6.59 -18.38 -1.52
CA TYR A 100 -5.40 -19.18 -1.81
C TYR A 100 -5.76 -20.64 -2.11
N ASN A 101 -5.02 -21.32 -2.99
CA ASN A 101 -5.34 -22.71 -3.36
C ASN A 101 -4.68 -23.74 -2.43
N GLY A 102 -3.50 -23.43 -1.89
CA GLY A 102 -2.72 -24.29 -0.99
C GLY A 102 -2.93 -23.92 0.49
N THR A 103 -1.93 -23.26 1.05
CA THR A 103 -1.92 -22.69 2.40
C THR A 103 -1.65 -21.18 2.34
N ILE A 104 -2.06 -20.44 3.37
CA ILE A 104 -1.75 -19.01 3.47
C ILE A 104 -0.23 -18.73 3.56
N ALA A 105 0.58 -19.72 3.93
CA ALA A 105 2.05 -19.61 3.94
C ALA A 105 2.67 -19.57 2.54
N ASP A 106 1.94 -20.03 1.52
CA ASP A 106 2.37 -19.97 0.11
C ASP A 106 2.23 -18.55 -0.47
N VAL A 107 1.49 -17.68 0.24
CA VAL A 107 1.41 -16.25 -0.06
C VAL A 107 2.71 -15.61 0.40
N GLY A 108 3.44 -15.05 -0.55
CA GLY A 108 4.69 -14.34 -0.30
C GLY A 108 4.46 -12.95 0.29
N GLU A 109 5.42 -12.07 0.07
CA GLU A 109 5.33 -10.70 0.58
C GLU A 109 4.21 -9.94 -0.13
N ILE A 110 3.38 -9.27 0.67
CA ILE A 110 2.41 -8.29 0.19
C ILE A 110 2.95 -6.90 0.54
N THR A 111 3.00 -5.99 -0.44
CA THR A 111 3.48 -4.62 -0.22
C THR A 111 2.40 -3.60 -0.51
N LEU A 112 2.35 -2.57 0.34
CA LEU A 112 1.44 -1.43 0.22
C LEU A 112 2.27 -0.19 -0.09
N THR A 113 1.80 0.59 -1.08
CA THR A 113 2.31 1.93 -1.40
C THR A 113 1.13 2.89 -1.54
N MET A 114 1.38 4.19 -1.43
CA MET A 114 0.34 5.21 -1.58
C MET A 114 0.77 6.31 -2.54
N ALA A 115 -0.16 6.72 -3.38
CA ALA A 115 -0.02 7.86 -4.29
C ALA A 115 -1.29 8.70 -4.30
N THR A 116 -1.20 9.94 -4.73
CA THR A 116 -2.37 10.71 -5.17
C THR A 116 -2.90 10.14 -6.50
N LEU A 117 -4.17 10.37 -6.87
CA LEU A 117 -4.71 9.92 -8.16
C LEU A 117 -4.06 10.61 -9.36
N ASN A 118 -3.55 11.83 -9.17
CA ASN A 118 -2.72 12.52 -10.17
C ASN A 118 -1.25 12.02 -10.18
N GLY A 119 -0.93 10.99 -9.39
CA GLY A 119 0.39 10.36 -9.31
C GLY A 119 1.49 11.31 -8.81
N GLY A 120 2.75 11.00 -9.16
CA GLY A 120 3.92 11.80 -8.79
C GLY A 120 3.97 13.23 -9.37
N SER A 121 2.95 13.65 -10.12
CA SER A 121 2.79 15.02 -10.62
C SER A 121 2.08 15.93 -9.63
N ASP A 122 1.37 15.36 -8.64
CA ASP A 122 0.79 16.14 -7.54
C ASP A 122 1.86 16.43 -6.49
N THR A 123 2.35 17.67 -6.51
CA THR A 123 3.29 18.17 -5.51
C THR A 123 2.59 18.80 -4.31
N ASN A 124 1.26 18.97 -4.33
CA ASN A 124 0.53 19.70 -3.29
C ASN A 124 0.61 18.94 -1.97
N PHE A 125 0.30 17.63 -1.98
CA PHE A 125 0.38 16.82 -0.76
C PHE A 125 1.79 16.85 -0.16
N ALA A 126 2.81 16.60 -0.98
CA ALA A 126 4.21 16.61 -0.54
C ALA A 126 4.66 17.99 -0.03
N SER A 127 4.21 19.07 -0.66
CA SER A 127 4.52 20.45 -0.24
C SER A 127 3.91 20.77 1.12
N LEU A 128 2.68 20.33 1.38
CA LEU A 128 2.00 20.54 2.66
C LEU A 128 2.61 19.70 3.78
N VAL A 129 3.10 18.49 3.47
CA VAL A 129 3.92 17.70 4.40
C VAL A 129 5.23 18.42 4.69
N GLY A 130 5.93 18.93 3.66
CA GLY A 130 7.18 19.66 3.81
C GLY A 130 7.05 20.97 4.58
N ALA A 131 5.91 21.65 4.44
CA ALA A 131 5.56 22.84 5.22
C ALA A 131 5.10 22.52 6.66
N GLY A 132 4.93 21.23 7.00
CA GLY A 132 4.51 20.80 8.33
C GLY A 132 3.03 21.08 8.63
N TYR A 133 2.18 21.27 7.62
CA TYR A 133 0.74 21.46 7.81
C TYR A 133 -0.01 20.13 7.97
N ILE A 134 0.46 19.08 7.29
CA ILE A 134 -0.05 17.71 7.42
C ILE A 134 1.11 16.73 7.58
N VAL A 135 0.82 15.47 7.92
CA VAL A 135 1.82 14.40 7.95
C VAL A 135 1.53 13.32 6.92
N ASN A 136 2.59 12.60 6.54
CA ASN A 136 2.42 11.34 5.80
C ASN A 136 1.59 10.35 6.62
N PRO A 137 0.65 9.63 5.98
CA PRO A 137 -0.24 8.70 6.67
C PRO A 137 0.53 7.54 7.30
N SER A 138 0.01 7.08 8.44
CA SER A 138 0.52 5.91 9.16
C SER A 138 -0.44 4.73 9.02
N VAL A 139 0.07 3.51 8.93
CA VAL A 139 -0.73 2.29 8.77
C VAL A 139 -0.71 1.48 10.05
N TYR A 140 -1.88 1.02 10.48
CA TYR A 140 -2.07 0.25 11.70
C TYR A 140 -2.75 -1.09 11.43
N LYS A 141 -2.34 -2.12 12.17
CA LYS A 141 -3.06 -3.39 12.31
C LYS A 141 -3.57 -3.47 13.76
N GLY A 142 -4.87 -3.26 13.95
CA GLY A 142 -5.41 -3.01 15.29
C GLY A 142 -4.68 -1.82 15.94
N ASN A 143 -4.04 -2.04 17.09
CA ASN A 143 -3.28 -1.00 17.80
C ASN A 143 -1.79 -0.94 17.43
N THR A 144 -1.31 -1.85 16.58
CA THR A 144 0.10 -1.92 16.18
C THR A 144 0.38 -0.99 15.02
N ASN A 145 1.29 -0.03 15.19
CA ASN A 145 1.78 0.82 14.10
C ASN A 145 2.76 0.03 13.22
N LEU A 146 2.43 -0.11 11.94
CA LEU A 146 3.27 -0.80 10.95
C LEU A 146 4.27 0.14 10.27
N GLY A 147 4.05 1.46 10.33
CA GLY A 147 4.93 2.47 9.74
C GLY A 147 4.16 3.56 8.99
N LYS A 148 4.92 4.43 8.32
CA LYS A 148 4.40 5.54 7.50
C LYS A 148 4.52 5.22 6.02
N LEU A 149 3.50 5.61 5.26
CA LEU A 149 3.54 5.64 3.80
C LEU A 149 3.78 7.08 3.35
N LYS A 150 4.92 7.33 2.73
CA LYS A 150 5.21 8.61 2.08
C LYS A 150 4.47 8.64 0.74
N VAL A 151 3.51 9.55 0.62
CA VAL A 151 2.66 9.63 -0.57
C VAL A 151 3.50 10.04 -1.78
N ASN A 152 3.24 9.37 -2.92
CA ASN A 152 3.97 9.52 -4.19
C ASN A 152 5.45 9.07 -4.12
N ASP A 153 5.84 8.29 -3.11
CA ASP A 153 7.17 7.69 -3.01
C ASP A 153 7.06 6.17 -3.13
N SER A 154 7.50 5.63 -4.28
CA SER A 154 7.44 4.19 -4.57
C SER A 154 8.38 3.35 -3.70
N GLU A 155 9.39 3.95 -3.08
CA GLU A 155 10.29 3.25 -2.16
C GLU A 155 9.69 3.15 -0.75
N SER A 156 8.72 4.02 -0.43
CA SER A 156 7.98 3.96 0.83
C SER A 156 6.92 2.87 0.77
N LYS A 157 7.23 1.73 1.37
CA LYS A 157 6.38 0.54 1.39
C LYS A 157 6.15 0.01 2.80
N ILE A 158 4.96 -0.54 3.03
CA ILE A 158 4.67 -1.42 4.16
C ILE A 158 4.64 -2.84 3.63
N THR A 159 5.43 -3.74 4.22
CA THR A 159 5.44 -5.17 3.89
C THR A 159 4.61 -5.94 4.90
N LEU A 160 3.79 -6.86 4.40
CA LEU A 160 2.95 -7.79 5.14
C LEU A 160 3.27 -9.21 4.67
N ASN A 161 3.06 -10.18 5.55
CA ASN A 161 3.24 -11.60 5.27
C ASN A 161 1.91 -12.34 5.42
N GLY A 162 1.80 -13.55 4.86
CA GLY A 162 0.59 -14.39 5.01
C GLY A 162 0.17 -14.60 6.48
N SER A 163 1.12 -14.65 7.41
CA SER A 163 0.86 -14.75 8.86
C SER A 163 0.17 -13.54 9.48
N ASP A 164 0.14 -12.40 8.78
CA ASP A 164 -0.58 -11.20 9.26
C ASP A 164 -2.09 -11.30 9.07
N PHE A 165 -2.55 -12.22 8.22
CA PHE A 165 -3.96 -12.40 7.87
C PHE A 165 -4.65 -13.34 8.85
N LEU A 166 -5.93 -13.07 9.10
CA LEU A 166 -6.83 -14.00 9.75
C LEU A 166 -7.26 -15.06 8.72
N ASP A 167 -6.72 -16.27 8.87
CA ASP A 167 -6.92 -17.38 7.94
C ASP A 167 -8.22 -18.15 8.23
N ASN A 168 -9.07 -18.30 7.22
CA ASN A 168 -10.18 -19.23 7.19
C ASN A 168 -9.84 -20.41 6.27
N THR A 169 -9.36 -21.49 6.88
CA THR A 169 -8.90 -22.70 6.16
C THR A 169 -10.03 -23.48 5.51
N GLU A 170 -11.28 -23.32 5.96
CA GLU A 170 -12.46 -23.98 5.38
C GLU A 170 -12.83 -23.38 4.03
N THR A 171 -12.83 -22.04 3.95
CA THR A 171 -13.16 -21.30 2.73
C THR A 171 -11.95 -21.02 1.85
N LYS A 172 -10.73 -21.27 2.37
CA LYS A 172 -9.46 -20.91 1.72
C LYS A 172 -9.35 -19.41 1.44
N GLU A 173 -9.83 -18.62 2.39
CA GLU A 173 -9.80 -17.16 2.36
C GLU A 173 -9.14 -16.63 3.62
N ALA A 174 -8.26 -15.65 3.49
CA ALA A 174 -7.62 -14.98 4.61
C ALA A 174 -7.87 -13.46 4.50
N THR A 175 -8.15 -12.81 5.63
CA THR A 175 -8.54 -11.39 5.65
C THR A 175 -7.66 -10.58 6.59
N LEU A 176 -7.40 -9.33 6.25
CA LEU A 176 -6.67 -8.39 7.09
C LEU A 176 -7.29 -7.00 6.97
N THR A 177 -7.66 -6.43 8.11
CA THR A 177 -8.15 -5.05 8.20
C THR A 177 -7.03 -4.16 8.72
N LEU A 178 -6.77 -3.08 8.00
CA LEU A 178 -5.80 -2.05 8.32
C LEU A 178 -6.49 -0.70 8.49
N THR A 179 -5.97 0.12 9.40
CA THR A 179 -6.38 1.52 9.56
C THR A 179 -5.27 2.42 9.03
N ILE A 180 -5.62 3.26 8.07
CA ILE A 180 -4.75 4.31 7.53
C ILE A 180 -5.12 5.61 8.25
N LYS A 181 -4.16 6.20 8.96
CA LYS A 181 -4.35 7.44 9.72
C LYS A 181 -3.58 8.60 9.08
N PHE A 182 -4.32 9.60 8.63
CA PHE A 182 -3.82 10.92 8.27
C PHE A 182 -3.72 11.79 9.54
N GLY A 183 -3.07 12.94 9.43
CA GLY A 183 -2.89 13.80 10.59
C GLY A 183 -2.44 15.21 10.24
N TRP A 184 -2.65 16.11 11.18
CA TRP A 184 -2.08 17.45 11.17
C TRP A 184 -0.58 17.43 11.46
N GLY A 185 0.14 18.35 10.84
CA GLY A 185 1.57 18.49 10.99
C GLY A 185 1.99 19.36 12.16
N ASP A 186 3.32 19.47 12.33
CA ASP A 186 3.94 20.13 13.47
C ASP A 186 3.69 21.65 13.52
N HIS A 187 3.23 22.28 12.43
CA HIS A 187 2.77 23.67 12.45
C HIS A 187 1.65 23.89 13.47
N PHE A 188 0.78 22.88 13.62
CA PHE A 188 -0.35 22.89 14.55
C PHE A 188 -0.04 22.19 15.87
N LYS A 189 1.25 22.09 16.24
CA LYS A 189 1.65 21.46 17.49
C LYS A 189 1.35 22.36 18.68
N VAL A 190 0.62 21.82 19.64
CA VAL A 190 0.42 22.39 20.97
C VAL A 190 1.02 21.41 21.97
N GLU A 191 2.01 21.86 22.73
CA GLU A 191 2.84 21.00 23.58
C GLU A 191 3.45 19.83 22.77
N GLN A 192 2.97 18.61 23.00
CA GLN A 192 3.47 17.38 22.37
C GLN A 192 2.48 16.77 21.37
N THR A 193 1.34 17.44 21.11
CA THR A 193 0.26 16.90 20.28
C THR A 193 -0.05 17.84 19.13
N ASN A 194 -0.19 17.29 17.93
CA ASN A 194 -0.66 18.04 16.77
C ASN A 194 -2.19 18.12 16.85
N VAL A 195 -2.74 19.34 16.88
CA VAL A 195 -4.18 19.58 17.03
C VAL A 195 -4.79 20.10 15.75
N ASN A 196 -6.12 20.12 15.68
CA ASN A 196 -6.83 20.69 14.55
C ASN A 196 -6.55 22.21 14.44
N PRO A 197 -6.44 22.77 13.21
CA PRO A 197 -6.24 24.21 13.01
C PRO A 197 -7.26 25.09 13.75
N PHE A 198 -8.51 24.63 13.87
CA PHE A 198 -9.55 25.32 14.62
C PHE A 198 -9.17 25.53 16.08
N ASP A 199 -8.68 24.49 16.75
CA ASP A 199 -8.27 24.56 18.15
C ASP A 199 -6.96 25.36 18.27
N PHE A 200 -6.02 25.15 17.35
CA PHE A 200 -4.74 25.86 17.32
C PHE A 200 -4.90 27.38 17.22
N TYR A 201 -5.73 27.87 16.29
CA TYR A 201 -5.94 29.30 16.10
C TYR A 201 -6.82 29.93 17.16
N ASN A 202 -7.81 29.19 17.69
CA ASN A 202 -8.64 29.69 18.79
C ASN A 202 -7.93 29.70 20.15
N ALA A 203 -6.76 29.07 20.28
CA ALA A 203 -5.85 29.26 21.40
C ALA A 203 -5.03 30.57 21.32
N LYS A 204 -5.05 31.26 20.18
CA LYS A 204 -4.38 32.54 19.93
C LYS A 204 -5.38 33.69 19.87
N THR A 205 -4.91 34.92 20.05
CA THR A 205 -5.74 36.10 19.72
C THR A 205 -5.82 36.30 18.21
N TYR A 206 -6.84 37.03 17.75
CA TYR A 206 -7.00 37.39 16.33
C TYR A 206 -5.72 38.04 15.77
N THR A 207 -5.17 39.03 16.46
CA THR A 207 -3.98 39.78 16.00
C THR A 207 -2.76 38.88 15.84
N GLU A 208 -2.59 37.88 16.70
CA GLU A 208 -1.46 36.95 16.66
C GLU A 208 -1.64 35.85 15.59
N GLY A 209 -2.87 35.37 15.40
CA GLY A 209 -3.16 34.19 14.59
C GLY A 209 -3.64 34.48 13.17
N HIS A 210 -4.23 35.65 12.90
CA HIS A 210 -5.01 35.87 11.68
C HIS A 210 -4.21 35.73 10.39
N ASN A 211 -3.04 36.38 10.28
CA ASN A 211 -2.24 36.36 9.06
C ASN A 211 -1.70 34.95 8.75
N ASP A 212 -1.30 34.22 9.79
CA ASP A 212 -0.87 32.83 9.67
C ASP A 212 -2.03 31.94 9.22
N ALA A 213 -3.19 32.06 9.88
CA ALA A 213 -4.39 31.31 9.53
C ALA A 213 -4.82 31.50 8.08
N VAL A 214 -4.82 32.74 7.57
CA VAL A 214 -5.14 33.02 6.16
C VAL A 214 -4.15 32.36 5.22
N THR A 215 -2.85 32.46 5.51
CA THR A 215 -1.79 31.88 4.68
C THR A 215 -1.89 30.36 4.64
N VAL A 216 -1.99 29.74 5.81
CA VAL A 216 -1.97 28.28 5.96
C VAL A 216 -3.25 27.65 5.41
N LEU A 217 -4.42 28.24 5.64
CA LEU A 217 -5.67 27.75 5.06
C LEU A 217 -5.71 27.86 3.53
N THR A 218 -5.10 28.92 2.97
CA THR A 218 -4.99 29.07 1.51
C THR A 218 -4.14 27.96 0.91
N GLU A 219 -3.06 27.57 1.59
CA GLU A 219 -2.23 26.44 1.18
C GLU A 219 -2.96 25.11 1.36
N LEU A 220 -3.62 24.87 2.50
CA LEU A 220 -4.40 23.66 2.76
C LEU A 220 -5.55 23.46 1.76
N ALA A 221 -6.16 24.55 1.26
CA ALA A 221 -7.19 24.49 0.24
C ALA A 221 -6.70 23.82 -1.07
N LYS A 222 -5.39 23.71 -1.31
CA LYS A 222 -4.82 22.95 -2.43
C LYS A 222 -5.05 21.44 -2.33
N LEU A 223 -5.45 20.92 -1.17
CA LEU A 223 -5.90 19.53 -1.02
C LEU A 223 -7.32 19.31 -1.57
N ASN A 224 -8.09 20.37 -1.82
CA ASN A 224 -9.44 20.22 -2.34
C ASN A 224 -9.40 19.54 -3.71
N GLY A 225 -10.08 18.39 -3.83
CA GLY A 225 -10.09 17.58 -5.05
C GLY A 225 -8.89 16.65 -5.20
N VAL A 226 -7.91 16.70 -4.30
CA VAL A 226 -6.84 15.69 -4.25
C VAL A 226 -7.42 14.39 -3.71
N SER A 227 -7.35 13.33 -4.51
CA SER A 227 -7.70 11.97 -4.12
C SER A 227 -6.46 11.10 -4.01
N TYR A 228 -6.55 9.97 -3.31
CA TYR A 228 -5.44 9.04 -3.14
C TYR A 228 -5.79 7.63 -3.61
N LYS A 229 -4.75 6.85 -3.89
CA LYS A 229 -4.79 5.44 -4.24
C LYS A 229 -3.79 4.70 -3.38
N VAL A 230 -4.26 3.62 -2.78
CA VAL A 230 -3.38 2.60 -2.19
C VAL A 230 -3.16 1.52 -3.23
N THR A 231 -1.91 1.24 -3.55
CA THR A 231 -1.54 0.13 -4.44
C THR A 231 -1.04 -1.02 -3.60
N VAL A 232 -1.63 -2.19 -3.81
CA VAL A 232 -1.27 -3.43 -3.11
C VAL A 232 -0.72 -4.40 -4.15
N THR A 233 0.49 -4.91 -3.92
CA THR A 233 1.11 -5.93 -4.76
C THR A 233 1.46 -7.15 -3.90
N GLY A 234 1.48 -8.34 -4.48
CA GLY A 234 1.84 -9.57 -3.79
C GLY A 234 2.75 -10.43 -4.62
N THR A 235 3.60 -11.24 -3.97
CA THR A 235 4.37 -12.32 -4.58
C THR A 235 3.92 -13.68 -4.06
N THR A 236 4.31 -14.77 -4.72
CA THR A 236 4.18 -16.13 -4.17
C THR A 236 5.50 -16.54 -3.53
N THR A 237 5.43 -17.36 -2.49
CA THR A 237 6.61 -18.04 -1.94
C THR A 237 6.88 -19.22 -2.87
N ALA A 238 8.00 -19.21 -3.60
CA ALA A 238 8.37 -20.36 -4.43
C ALA A 238 8.54 -21.59 -3.53
N ALA A 239 7.79 -22.65 -3.83
CA ALA A 239 7.94 -23.97 -3.20
C ALA A 239 9.24 -24.66 -3.66
#